data_AF-A0A8J3XG34-F1
#
_entry.id   AF-A0A8J3XG34-F1
#
_cell.length_a   1.000
_cell.length_b   1.000
_cell.length_c   1.000
_cell.angle_alpha   90.00
_cell.angle_beta   90.00
_cell.angle_gamma   90.00
#
_symmetry.space_group_name_H-M   'P 1'
#
loop_
_entity.id
_entity.type
_entity.pdbx_description
1 polymer ?
#
loop_
_entity_poly.entity_id
_entity_poly.type
_entity_poly.pdbx_seq_one_letter_code
_entity_poly.pdbx_strand_id
1 'polypeptide(L)'
;MLDQMTLYPVADDVLFAPGGRVVIRTYGVASTAAPEEGEPRSVAYRTWVTGVRDQPRCWRWGHFEDARRGHHRVMEWLTGRGPQPQPVAG
;
A
#
# COMPACT_ATOMS: atom_id res chain seq x y z
N MET A 1 17.01 8.76 -7.16
CA MET A 1 16.64 7.79 -6.10
C MET A 1 15.47 8.43 -5.37
N LEU A 2 14.27 7.85 -5.36
CA LEU A 2 13.08 8.56 -4.88
C LEU A 2 13.21 8.85 -3.36
N ASP A 3 13.28 10.14 -3.06
CA ASP A 3 13.32 10.77 -1.73
C ASP A 3 12.02 10.51 -0.95
N GLN A 4 11.82 9.27 -0.51
CA GLN A 4 10.61 8.84 0.19
C GLN A 4 10.93 8.17 1.53
N MET A 5 10.23 8.61 2.58
CA MET A 5 10.28 8.02 3.91
C MET A 5 9.01 7.21 4.18
N THR A 6 9.18 5.97 4.61
CA THR A 6 8.09 5.13 5.11
C THR A 6 7.72 5.58 6.53
N LEU A 7 6.44 5.87 6.73
CA LEU A 7 5.85 6.25 8.01
C LEU A 7 5.22 5.02 8.69
N TYR A 8 4.53 5.24 9.81
CA TYR A 8 3.94 4.19 10.63
C TYR A 8 3.14 3.15 9.81
N PRO A 9 3.23 1.85 10.20
CA PRO A 9 2.44 0.80 9.58
C PRO A 9 0.95 1.08 9.74
N VAL A 10 0.22 0.97 8.63
CA VAL A 10 -1.25 1.01 8.62
C VAL A 10 -1.80 -0.40 8.84
N ALA A 11 -1.24 -1.39 8.13
CA ALA A 11 -1.60 -2.80 8.22
C ALA A 11 -0.48 -3.69 7.62
N ASP A 12 -0.29 -4.89 8.17
CA ASP A 12 0.67 -5.89 7.69
C ASP A 12 0.02 -7.28 7.86
N ASP A 13 -0.16 -7.98 6.75
CA ASP A 13 -0.83 -9.27 6.68
C ASP A 13 -0.04 -10.27 5.84
N VAL A 14 -0.25 -11.54 6.16
CA VAL A 14 0.46 -12.66 5.54
C VAL A 14 -0.56 -13.72 5.12
N LEU A 15 -0.55 -14.06 3.84
CA LEU A 15 -1.32 -15.17 3.30
C LEU A 15 -0.40 -16.32 2.91
N PHE A 16 -0.87 -17.54 3.14
CA PHE A 16 -0.19 -18.77 2.72
C PHE A 16 -0.95 -19.35 1.52
N ALA A 17 -0.27 -19.50 0.39
CA ALA A 17 -0.83 -20.05 -0.83
C ALA A 17 0.00 -21.24 -1.33
N PRO A 18 -0.59 -22.14 -2.15
CA PRO A 18 0.20 -23.14 -2.86
C PRO A 18 1.21 -22.44 -3.78
N GLY A 19 2.48 -22.43 -3.38
CA GLY A 19 3.55 -21.67 -4.04
C GLY A 19 4.33 -20.72 -3.13
N GLY A 20 3.88 -20.51 -1.88
CA GLY A 20 4.65 -19.83 -0.86
C GLY A 20 3.86 -18.79 -0.06
N ARG A 21 4.61 -17.85 0.53
CA ARG A 21 4.09 -16.77 1.38
C ARG A 21 3.82 -15.52 0.53
N VAL A 22 2.62 -14.98 0.64
CA VAL A 22 2.26 -13.66 0.11
C VAL A 22 2.23 -12.68 1.28
N VAL A 23 2.96 -11.58 1.17
CA VAL A 23 3.00 -10.53 2.22
C VAL A 23 2.34 -9.27 1.68
N ILE A 24 1.37 -8.76 2.43
CA ILE A 24 0.61 -7.55 2.11
C ILE A 24 0.94 -6.50 3.16
N ARG A 25 1.42 -5.34 2.71
CA ARG A 25 1.89 -4.27 3.60
C ARG A 25 1.30 -2.95 3.20
N THR A 26 0.78 -2.20 4.16
CA THR A 26 0.29 -0.85 3.95
C THR A 26 1.01 0.13 4.87
N TYR A 27 1.60 1.18 4.29
CA TYR A 27 2.30 2.24 5.02
C TYR A 27 1.87 3.62 4.52
N GLY A 28 1.97 4.62 5.40
CA GLY A 28 2.13 5.99 4.95
C GLY A 28 3.51 6.19 4.33
N VAL A 29 3.60 7.01 3.30
CA VAL A 29 4.85 7.37 2.62
C VAL A 29 4.83 8.87 2.42
N ALA A 30 5.87 9.55 2.85
CA ALA A 30 6.01 10.98 2.67
C ALA A 30 7.28 11.30 1.89
N SER A 31 7.28 12.44 1.21
CA SER A 31 8.51 12.98 0.61
C SER A 31 9.51 13.34 1.70
N THR A 32 10.79 13.03 1.51
CA THR A 32 11.87 13.48 2.41
C THR A 32 12.21 14.96 2.19
N ALA A 33 11.78 15.56 1.07
CA ALA A 33 11.91 16.98 0.81
C ALA A 33 11.26 17.80 1.95
N ALA A 34 11.86 18.95 2.25
CA ALA A 34 11.25 19.91 3.16
C ALA A 34 9.89 20.34 2.58
N PRO A 35 8.83 20.41 3.40
CA PRO A 35 7.59 21.03 2.95
C PRO A 35 7.85 22.48 2.54
N GLU A 36 7.11 22.99 1.56
CA GLU A 36 7.10 24.43 1.28
C GLU A 36 6.61 25.18 2.53
N GLU A 37 7.13 26.39 2.77
CA GLU A 37 6.88 27.14 4.00
C GLU A 37 5.38 27.26 4.30
N GLY A 38 4.96 26.66 5.43
CA GLY A 38 3.57 26.71 5.92
C GLY A 38 2.72 25.49 5.61
N GLU A 39 3.13 24.60 4.70
CA GLU A 39 2.33 23.44 4.32
C GLU A 39 2.68 22.16 5.11
N PRO A 40 1.69 21.38 5.56
CA PRO A 40 1.96 20.08 6.15
C PRO A 40 2.55 19.12 5.12
N ARG A 41 3.54 18.32 5.54
CA ARG A 41 4.16 17.31 4.69
C ARG A 41 3.10 16.33 4.18
N SER A 42 2.91 16.26 2.85
CA SER A 42 1.93 15.37 2.24
C SER A 42 2.31 13.90 2.46
N VAL A 43 1.36 13.12 2.95
CA VAL A 43 1.47 11.67 3.14
C VAL A 43 0.61 10.97 2.11
N ALA A 44 1.24 10.14 1.27
CA ALA A 44 0.55 9.19 0.42
C ALA A 44 0.57 7.81 1.07
N TYR A 45 -0.54 7.10 1.09
CA TYR A 45 -0.56 5.74 1.62
C TYR A 45 -0.39 4.74 0.49
N ARG A 46 0.34 3.65 0.73
CA ARG A 46 0.58 2.64 -0.28
C ARG A 46 0.40 1.25 0.28
N THR A 47 -0.21 0.37 -0.51
CA THR A 47 -0.27 -1.07 -0.24
C THR A 47 0.61 -1.81 -1.23
N TRP A 48 1.52 -2.64 -0.75
CA TRP A 48 2.37 -3.53 -1.54
C TRP A 48 2.02 -4.99 -1.28
N VAL A 49 1.96 -5.79 -2.34
CA VAL A 49 1.82 -7.25 -2.26
C VAL A 49 3.07 -7.88 -2.83
N THR A 50 3.76 -8.71 -2.05
CA THR A 50 4.97 -9.45 -2.47
C THR A 50 4.73 -10.95 -2.38
N GLY A 51 5.48 -11.75 -3.16
CA GLY A 51 5.34 -13.22 -3.17
C GLY A 51 4.35 -13.78 -4.20
N VAL A 52 3.72 -12.91 -5.00
CA VAL A 52 2.97 -13.29 -6.20
C VAL A 52 3.92 -13.24 -7.41
N ARG A 53 3.82 -14.19 -8.35
CA ARG A 53 4.57 -14.13 -9.62
C ARG A 53 4.14 -12.88 -10.40
N ASP A 54 5.11 -12.21 -11.03
CA ASP A 54 5.01 -10.88 -11.66
C ASP A 54 4.96 -9.67 -10.71
N GLN A 55 6.11 -9.34 -10.11
CA GLN A 55 6.43 -8.08 -9.41
C GLN A 55 5.51 -7.68 -8.23
N PRO A 56 5.94 -6.77 -7.34
CA PRO A 56 5.06 -6.29 -6.31
C PRO A 56 3.91 -5.47 -6.90
N ARG A 57 2.67 -5.87 -6.62
CA ARG A 57 1.50 -5.04 -6.96
C ARG A 57 1.41 -3.90 -5.94
N CYS A 58 1.34 -2.67 -6.43
CA CYS A 58 1.31 -1.47 -5.61
C CYS A 58 0.02 -0.68 -5.85
N TRP A 59 -0.66 -0.30 -4.76
CA TRP A 59 -1.80 0.63 -4.78
C TRP A 59 -1.44 1.89 -4.01
N ARG A 60 -2.03 3.02 -4.39
CA ARG A 60 -1.93 4.31 -3.70
C ARG A 60 -3.30 4.72 -3.18
N TRP A 61 -3.33 5.28 -1.97
CA TRP A 61 -4.51 5.82 -1.32
C TRP A 61 -4.25 7.24 -0.85
N GLY A 62 -5.25 8.11 -0.96
CA GLY A 62 -5.15 9.52 -0.58
C GLY A 62 -5.19 9.74 0.94
N HIS A 63 -5.95 8.89 1.64
CA HIS A 63 -6.21 9.05 3.07
C HIS A 63 -5.94 7.75 3.85
N PHE A 64 -5.79 7.88 5.17
CA PHE A 64 -5.49 6.75 6.07
C PHE A 64 -6.64 5.73 6.09
N GLU A 65 -7.88 6.21 6.17
CA GLU A 65 -9.08 5.37 6.17
C GLU A 65 -9.23 4.61 4.85
N ASP A 66 -8.94 5.27 3.74
CA ASP A 66 -8.92 4.65 2.41
C ASP A 66 -7.85 3.58 2.32
N ALA A 67 -6.69 3.81 2.93
CA ALA A 67 -5.61 2.83 2.98
C ALA A 67 -5.99 1.60 3.79
N ARG A 68 -6.65 1.77 4.94
CA ARG A 68 -7.17 0.66 5.76
C ARG A 68 -8.21 -0.16 5.01
N ARG A 69 -9.19 0.49 4.38
CA ARG A 69 -10.22 -0.18 3.58
C ARG A 69 -9.62 -0.82 2.33
N GLY A 70 -8.69 -0.12 1.69
CA GLY A 70 -7.96 -0.58 0.51
C GLY A 70 -7.13 -1.82 0.80
N HIS A 71 -6.47 -1.89 1.96
CA HIS A 71 -5.79 -3.10 2.43
C HIS A 71 -6.75 -4.29 2.50
N HIS A 72 -7.92 -4.12 3.12
CA HIS A 72 -8.93 -5.18 3.20
C HIS A 72 -9.40 -5.63 1.81
N ARG A 73 -9.63 -4.70 0.88
CA ARG A 73 -10.01 -5.02 -0.51
C ARG A 73 -8.91 -5.79 -1.24
N VAL A 74 -7.64 -5.46 -1.01
CA VAL A 74 -6.50 -6.21 -1.56
C VAL A 74 -6.51 -7.65 -1.02
N MET A 75 -6.75 -7.84 0.27
CA MET A 75 -6.86 -9.16 0.90
C MET A 75 -8.05 -9.97 0.34
N GLU A 76 -9.22 -9.35 0.20
CA GLU A 76 -10.40 -9.98 -0.41
C GLU A 76 -10.13 -10.40 -1.85
N TRP A 77 -9.48 -9.55 -2.64
CA TRP A 77 -9.13 -9.87 -4.01
C TRP A 77 -8.14 -11.03 -4.11
N LEU A 78 -7.06 -11.02 -3.30
CA LEU A 78 -6.09 -12.11 -3.28
C LEU A 78 -6.68 -13.45 -2.83
N THR A 79 -7.75 -13.41 -2.03
CA THR A 79 -8.46 -14.61 -1.57
C THR A 79 -9.66 -14.98 -2.46
N GLY A 80 -9.86 -14.28 -3.59
CA GLY A 80 -10.97 -14.53 -4.52
C GLY A 80 -12.35 -14.16 -4.00
N ARG A 81 -12.43 -13.39 -2.90
CA ARG A 81 -13.68 -12.97 -2.23
C ARG A 81 -14.20 -11.62 -2.73
N GLY A 82 -13.40 -10.88 -3.49
CA GLY A 82 -13.74 -9.53 -3.94
C GLY A 82 -13.10 -9.14 -5.27
N PRO A 83 -13.56 -8.03 -5.88
CA PRO A 83 -13.02 -7.53 -7.13
C PRO A 83 -11.61 -6.96 -6.95
N GLN A 84 -10.83 -6.92 -8.03
CA GLN A 84 -9.51 -6.30 -8.02
C GLN A 84 -9.61 -4.81 -7.67
N PRO A 85 -8.90 -4.32 -6.63
CA PRO A 85 -8.85 -2.89 -6.36
C PRO A 85 -8.17 -2.17 -7.52
N GLN A 86 -8.76 -1.06 -7.97
CA GLN A 86 -8.14 -0.24 -9.02
C GLN A 86 -6.89 0.46 -8.44
N PRO A 87 -5.72 0.34 -9.10
CA PRO A 87 -4.62 1.23 -8.79
C PRO A 87 -5.03 2.64 -9.20
N VAL A 88 -4.93 3.61 -8.28
CA VAL A 88 -5.04 5.02 -8.67
C VAL A 88 -3.84 5.33 -9.56
N ALA A 89 -4.09 5.61 -10.85
CA ALA A 89 -3.07 6.12 -11.76
C ALA A 89 -2.50 7.41 -11.15
N GLY A 90 -1.18 7.42 -10.95
CA GLY A 90 -0.45 8.55 -10.39
C GLY A 90 -0.40 9.72 -11.34
#